data_AF-A0A3M1Z6D9-F1
#
_entry.id   AF-A0A3M1Z6D9-F1
#
_cell.length_a   1.000
_cell.length_b   1.000
_cell.length_c   1.000
_cell.angle_alpha   90.00
_cell.angle_beta   90.00
_cell.angle_gamma   90.00
#
_symmetry.space_group_name_H-M   'P 1'
#
loop_
_entity.id
_entity.type
_entity.pdbx_description
1 polymer ?
#
loop_
_entity_poly.entity_id
_entity_poly.type
_entity_poly.pdbx_seq_one_letter_code
_entity_poly.pdbx_strand_id
1 'polypeptide(L)' 'LHHQAIQQPAPQVRVVAKAPDGVIEAIEIPERRFAIGVQWHPEDIADDAIQMRLFEAFVEATRNGHRG' A
#
# COMPACT_ATOMS: atom_id res chain seq x y z
N LEU A 1 11.57 6.84 -6.42
CA LEU A 1 11.97 8.27 -6.29
C LEU A 1 10.75 9.11 -6.65
N HIS A 2 10.30 10.00 -5.76
CA HIS A 2 9.08 10.78 -5.99
C HIS A 2 9.29 12.24 -5.62
N HIS A 3 8.77 13.14 -6.47
CA HIS A 3 8.77 14.60 -6.24
C HIS A 3 7.46 15.11 -5.63
N GLN A 4 6.46 14.24 -5.51
CA GLN A 4 5.13 14.56 -5.00
C GLN A 4 4.76 13.53 -3.92
N ALA A 5 3.97 13.97 -2.96
CA ALA A 5 3.49 13.15 -1.86
C ALA A 5 2.08 13.58 -1.44
N ILE A 6 1.38 12.71 -0.73
CA ILE A 6 0.04 12.99 -0.22
C ILE A 6 0.11 14.13 0.81
N GLN A 7 -0.57 15.25 0.51
CA GLN A 7 -0.72 16.36 1.44
C GLN A 7 -1.87 16.12 2.43
N GLN A 8 -3.03 15.70 1.93
CA GLN A 8 -4.22 15.42 2.75
C GLN A 8 -4.93 14.15 2.26
N PRO A 9 -4.99 13.08 3.08
CA PRO A 9 -5.78 11.90 2.77
C PRO A 9 -7.29 12.19 2.75
N ALA A 10 -8.02 11.48 1.89
CA ALA A 10 -9.49 11.49 1.95
C ALA A 10 -9.99 10.85 3.26
N PRO A 11 -11.21 11.17 3.73
CA PRO A 11 -11.73 10.66 5.01
C PRO A 11 -11.79 9.13 5.13
N GLN A 12 -11.96 8.43 4.00
CA GLN A 12 -12.02 6.96 3.93
C GLN A 12 -10.62 6.31 3.86
N VAL A 13 -9.56 7.12 3.76
CA VAL A 13 -8.19 6.64 3.64
C VAL A 13 -7.53 6.67 5.01
N ARG A 14 -6.99 5.53 5.43
CA ARG A 14 -6.16 5.44 6.63
C ARG A 14 -4.69 5.51 6.26
N VAL A 15 -3.95 6.40 6.92
CA VAL A 15 -2.48 6.44 6.83
C VAL A 15 -1.91 5.34 7.72
N VAL A 16 -1.07 4.47 7.14
CA VAL A 16 -0.49 3.31 7.85
C VAL A 16 1.03 3.32 7.90
N ALA A 17 1.70 4.18 7.12
CA ALA A 17 3.12 4.46 7.28
C ALA A 17 3.45 5.93 7.00
N LYS A 18 4.43 6.46 7.73
CA LYS A 18 5.06 7.76 7.50
C LYS A 18 6.57 7.64 7.59
N ALA A 19 7.27 8.42 6.79
CA ALA A 19 8.71 8.64 6.92
C ALA A 19 9.02 9.56 8.13
N PRO A 20 10.29 9.62 8.60
CA PRO A 20 10.68 10.47 9.74
C PRO A 20 10.42 11.97 9.53
N ASP A 21 10.40 12.43 8.28
CA ASP A 21 10.07 13.81 7.90
C ASP A 21 8.55 14.09 7.85
N GLY A 22 7.73 13.07 8.12
CA GLY A 22 6.28 13.15 8.16
C GLY A 22 5.59 12.86 6.83
N VAL A 23 6.33 12.60 5.75
CA VAL A 23 5.77 12.20 4.45
C VAL A 23 4.98 10.91 4.60
N ILE A 24 3.78 10.88 4.02
CA ILE A 24 2.93 9.69 4.03
C ILE A 24 3.47 8.70 3.00
N GLU A 25 3.89 7.53 3.48
CA GLU A 25 4.52 6.49 2.67
C GLU A 25 3.58 5.34 2.35
N ALA A 26 2.57 5.09 3.17
CA ALA A 26 1.57 4.07 2.89
C ALA A 26 0.18 4.44 3.41
N ILE A 27 -0.83 4.02 2.64
CA ILE A 27 -2.25 4.19 2.92
C ILE A 27 -3.02 2.90 2.67
N GLU A 28 -4.18 2.77 3.33
CA GLU A 28 -5.16 1.73 3.05
C GLU A 28 -6.59 2.29 3.02
N ILE A 29 -7.52 1.54 2.43
CA ILE A 29 -8.97 1.79 2.56
C ILE A 29 -9.57 0.64 3.38
N PRO A 30 -9.80 0.83 4.70
CA PRO A 30 -10.23 -0.24 5.61
C PRO A 30 -11.54 -0.92 5.21
N GLU A 31 -12.43 -0.21 4.53
CA GLU A 31 -13.74 -0.72 4.09
C GLU A 31 -13.66 -1.56 2.81
N ARG A 32 -12.47 -1.73 2.22
CA ARG A 32 -12.25 -2.58 1.06
C ARG A 32 -11.55 -3.87 1.46
N ARG A 33 -11.89 -4.95 0.77
CA ARG A 33 -11.27 -6.27 0.95
C ARG A 33 -9.74 -6.22 0.88
N PHE A 34 -9.23 -5.48 -0.10
CA PHE A 34 -7.82 -5.18 -0.25
C PHE A 34 -7.67 -3.90 -1.07
N ALA A 35 -7.11 -2.87 -0.44
CA ALA A 35 -6.78 -1.61 -1.07
C ALA A 35 -5.65 -0.98 -0.26
N ILE A 36 -4.41 -1.19 -0.72
CA ILE A 36 -3.19 -0.66 -0.11
C ILE A 36 -2.45 0.13 -1.20
N GLY A 37 -1.97 1.31 -0.84
CA GLY A 37 -1.08 2.11 -1.67
C GLY A 37 0.20 2.41 -0.91
N VAL A 38 1.33 2.26 -1.59
CA VAL A 38 2.66 2.60 -1.06
C VAL A 38 3.31 3.62 -1.99
N GLN A 39 4.10 4.52 -1.43
CA GLN A 39 4.72 5.62 -2.16
C GLN A 39 6.09 5.24 -2.74
N TRP A 40 6.79 4.29 -2.11
CA TRP A 40 8.01 3.68 -2.63
C TRP A 40 7.72 2.66 -3.75
N HIS A 41 8.78 2.13 -4.36
CA HIS A 41 8.73 1.11 -5.40
C HIS A 41 9.04 -0.27 -4.81
N PRO A 42 8.05 -1.02 -4.27
CA PRO A 42 8.29 -2.36 -3.75
C PRO A 42 8.78 -3.34 -4.84
N GLU A 43 8.48 -3.06 -6.12
CA GLU A 43 8.92 -3.83 -7.28
C GLU A 43 10.43 -3.75 -7.54
N ASP A 44 11.05 -2.61 -7.25
CA ASP A 44 12.49 -2.39 -7.45
C ASP A 44 13.33 -3.10 -6.38
N ILE A 45 12.67 -3.65 -5.36
CA ILE A 45 13.28 -4.34 -4.22
C ILE A 45 12.63 -5.73 -4.07
N ALA A 46 12.35 -6.39 -5.20
CA ALA A 46 11.65 -7.67 -5.22
C ALA A 46 12.40 -8.81 -4.48
N ASP A 47 13.73 -8.72 -4.36
CA ASP A 47 14.54 -9.70 -3.62
C ASP A 47 14.45 -9.53 -2.09
N ASP A 48 13.76 -8.49 -1.60
CA ASP A 48 13.43 -8.31 -0.19
C ASP A 48 12.11 -9.02 0.15
N ALA A 49 12.22 -10.03 1.02
CA ALA A 49 11.07 -10.80 1.51
C ALA A 49 9.97 -9.94 2.12
N ILE A 50 10.30 -8.76 2.67
CA ILE A 50 9.30 -7.83 3.21
C ILE A 50 8.45 -7.24 2.09
N GLN A 51 9.05 -6.86 0.97
CA GLN A 51 8.37 -6.23 -0.16
C GLN A 51 7.52 -7.25 -0.91
N MET A 52 8.04 -8.47 -1.04
CA MET A 52 7.30 -9.58 -1.66
C MET A 52 5.97 -9.87 -0.94
N ARG A 53 5.90 -9.69 0.39
CA ARG A 53 4.66 -9.89 1.15
C ARG A 53 3.51 -8.97 0.73
N LEU A 54 3.78 -7.77 0.21
CA LEU A 54 2.74 -6.90 -0.34
C LEU A 54 2.09 -7.53 -1.58
N PHE A 55 2.91 -8.09 -2.47
CA PHE A 55 2.44 -8.77 -3.68
C PHE A 55 1.75 -10.10 -3.36
N GLU A 56 2.27 -10.88 -2.41
CA GLU A 56 1.63 -12.11 -1.94
C GLU A 56 0.24 -11.82 -1.36
N ALA A 57 0.12 -10.79 -0.50
CA ALA A 57 -1.14 -10.38 0.08
C ALA A 57 -2.13 -9.89 -1.00
N PHE A 58 -1.65 -9.16 -2.01
CA PHE A 58 -2.46 -8.77 -3.16
C PHE A 58 -2.97 -10.00 -3.95
N VAL A 59 -2.10 -10.95 -4.29
CA VAL A 59 -2.48 -12.18 -5.00
C VAL A 59 -3.51 -12.98 -4.21
N GLU A 60 -3.30 -13.16 -2.91
CA GLU A 60 -4.25 -13.85 -2.03
C GLU A 60 -5.61 -13.13 -1.95
N ALA A 61 -5.58 -11.80 -2.03
CA ALA A 61 -6.79 -10.99 -2.13
C ALA A 61 -7.50 -11.09 -3.48
N THR A 62 -6.86 -11.56 -4.55
CA THR A 62 -7.55 -11.80 -5.84
C THR A 62 -8.18 -13.20 -5.90
N ARG A 63 -7.51 -14.22 -5.36
CA ARG A 63 -7.97 -15.62 -5.37
C ARG A 63 -9.30 -15.81 -4.66
N ASN A 64 -9.46 -15.11 -3.54
CA ASN A 64 -10.65 -15.17 -2.72
C ASN A 64 -11.74 -14.15 -3.15
N GLY A 65 -11.54 -13.44 -4.27
CA GLY A 65 -12.46 -12.43 -4.81
C GLY A 65 -13.42 -12.94 -5.90
N HIS A 66 -13.27 -14.19 -6.37
CA HIS A 66 -14.13 -14.80 -7.39
C HIS A 66 -15.26 -15.64 -6.78
N ARG A 67 -16.12 -15.01 -5.97
CA ARG A 67 -17.45 -15.52 -5.65
C ARG A 67 -18.43 -14.34 -5.57
N GLY A 68 -18.89 -13.92 -6.74
CA GLY A 68 -20.06 -13.09 -6.95
C GLY A 68 -20.85 -13.72 -8.09
#